data_AF-A0A929HDR0-F1
#
_entry.id   AF-A0A929HDR0-F1
#
_cell.length_a   1.000
_cell.length_b   1.000
_cell.length_c   1.000
_cell.angle_alpha   90.00
_cell.angle_beta   90.00
_cell.angle_gamma   90.00
#
_symmetry.space_group_name_H-M   'P 1'
#
loop_
_entity.id
_entity.type
_entity.pdbx_description
1 polymer ?
#
loop_
_entity_poly.entity_id
_entity_poly.type
_entity_poly.pdbx_seq_one_letter_code
_entity_poly.pdbx_strand_id
1 'polypeptide(L)'
;ENSDEDTGNKEKNSKDAKKSEEEDPVPVDFTIVLTDTTGLEYRVKLGDFQNLQPAIKPEVFKSRLFWEDPESEVILQYVYLPIDKIKSSAGKAISAGAIRSICFVFDAEKEGTLLLDQLGFAR
;
A
#
# COMPACT_ATOMS: atom_id res chain seq x y z
N GLU A 1 -51.66 -28.20 -45.54
CA GLU A 1 -51.77 -29.28 -44.52
C GLU A 1 -50.44 -30.01 -44.52
N ASN A 2 -49.63 -30.09 -43.47
CA ASN A 2 -49.70 -29.72 -42.06
C ASN A 2 -48.31 -29.18 -41.67
N SER A 3 -48.26 -28.16 -40.84
CA SER A 3 -47.04 -27.68 -40.20
C SER A 3 -47.16 -28.00 -38.71
N ASP A 4 -46.62 -29.13 -38.29
CA ASP A 4 -46.30 -29.41 -36.89
C ASP A 4 -44.87 -28.93 -36.63
N GLU A 5 -44.67 -27.89 -35.83
CA GLU A 5 -43.41 -27.73 -35.09
C GLU A 5 -43.69 -27.30 -33.65
N ASP A 6 -43.26 -28.20 -32.78
CA ASP A 6 -43.37 -28.23 -31.34
C ASP A 6 -42.36 -27.28 -30.66
N THR A 7 -42.88 -26.65 -29.62
CA THR A 7 -42.26 -25.84 -28.57
C THR A 7 -40.92 -26.35 -28.07
N GLY A 8 -39.93 -25.45 -27.99
CA GLY A 8 -38.62 -25.75 -27.38
C GLY A 8 -37.85 -24.50 -26.96
N ASN A 9 -38.36 -23.82 -25.94
CA ASN A 9 -37.72 -22.67 -25.28
C ASN A 9 -36.33 -23.07 -24.73
N LYS A 10 -35.24 -22.65 -25.40
CA LYS A 10 -33.87 -22.79 -24.91
C LYS A 10 -33.46 -21.50 -24.22
N GLU A 11 -33.59 -21.51 -22.90
CA GLU A 11 -32.97 -20.57 -21.97
C GLU A 11 -31.45 -20.47 -22.26
N LYS A 12 -31.04 -19.32 -22.81
CA LYS A 12 -29.62 -18.96 -22.90
C LYS A 12 -29.13 -18.58 -21.51
N ASN A 13 -28.64 -19.58 -20.80
CA ASN A 13 -27.94 -19.41 -19.53
C ASN A 13 -26.60 -18.71 -19.79
N SER A 14 -26.60 -17.40 -19.59
CA SER A 14 -25.43 -16.52 -19.49
C SER A 14 -24.54 -16.98 -18.33
N LYS A 15 -23.50 -17.76 -18.63
CA LYS A 15 -22.38 -17.97 -17.70
C LYS A 15 -21.33 -16.90 -17.98
N ASP A 16 -21.55 -15.73 -17.39
CA ASP A 16 -20.51 -14.76 -17.10
C ASP A 16 -19.46 -15.42 -16.20
N ALA A 17 -18.44 -16.01 -16.81
CA ALA A 17 -17.20 -16.32 -16.13
C ALA A 17 -16.39 -15.02 -15.99
N LYS A 18 -16.84 -14.09 -15.13
CA LYS A 18 -15.97 -13.05 -14.59
C LYS A 18 -15.02 -13.73 -13.62
N LYS A 19 -13.91 -14.22 -14.16
CA LYS A 19 -12.71 -14.52 -13.39
C LYS A 19 -12.25 -13.17 -12.84
N SER A 20 -12.52 -12.90 -11.56
CA SER A 20 -11.89 -11.81 -10.85
C SER A 20 -10.39 -12.11 -10.84
N GLU A 21 -9.65 -11.42 -11.69
CA GLU A 21 -8.22 -11.26 -11.50
C GLU A 21 -8.09 -10.53 -10.16
N GLU A 22 -7.69 -11.25 -9.12
CA GLU A 22 -7.32 -10.65 -7.85
C GLU A 22 -6.08 -9.79 -8.16
N GLU A 23 -6.29 -8.48 -8.25
CA GLU A 23 -5.20 -7.53 -8.43
C GLU A 23 -4.23 -7.66 -7.25
N ASP A 24 -2.94 -7.80 -7.56
CA ASP A 24 -1.89 -7.84 -6.55
C ASP A 24 -2.00 -6.58 -5.66
N PRO A 25 -1.89 -6.72 -4.32
CA PRO A 25 -2.09 -5.60 -3.43
C PRO A 25 -1.00 -4.55 -3.64
N VAL A 26 -1.43 -3.30 -3.89
CA VAL A 26 -0.53 -2.16 -4.08
C VAL A 26 0.22 -1.88 -2.77
N PRO A 27 1.56 -1.74 -2.81
CA PRO A 27 2.34 -1.34 -1.63
C PRO A 27 1.90 0.00 -1.06
N VAL A 28 1.83 0.11 0.26
CA VAL A 28 1.52 1.38 0.93
C VAL A 28 2.69 2.36 0.72
N ASP A 29 2.37 3.62 0.40
CA ASP A 29 3.35 4.68 0.23
C ASP A 29 2.92 5.96 0.98
N PHE A 30 3.87 6.83 1.28
CA PHE A 30 3.63 8.15 1.84
C PHE A 30 4.87 9.03 1.69
N THR A 31 4.67 10.34 1.73
CA THR A 31 5.76 11.30 1.67
C THR A 31 6.38 11.56 3.05
N ILE A 32 7.71 11.58 3.12
CA ILE A 32 8.47 12.06 4.27
C ILE A 32 9.02 13.43 3.93
N VAL A 33 8.73 14.41 4.78
CA VAL A 33 9.19 15.79 4.64
C VAL A 33 10.20 16.09 5.74
N LEU A 34 11.44 16.37 5.34
CA LEU A 34 12.47 16.88 6.23
C LEU A 34 12.54 18.40 6.04
N THR A 35 12.70 19.14 7.14
CA THR A 35 12.95 20.59 7.09
C THR A 35 14.27 20.86 7.78
N ASP A 36 15.13 21.66 7.13
CA ASP A 36 16.41 22.05 7.73
C ASP A 36 16.28 23.27 8.67
N THR A 37 17.38 23.66 9.31
CA THR A 37 17.44 24.85 10.19
C THR A 37 17.19 26.17 9.46
N THR A 38 17.29 26.20 8.13
CA THR A 38 17.02 27.38 7.31
C THR A 38 15.57 27.45 6.84
N GLY A 39 14.79 26.39 7.08
CA GLY A 39 13.40 26.26 6.62
C GLY A 39 13.26 25.63 5.24
N LEU A 40 14.34 25.13 4.64
CA LEU A 40 14.28 24.44 3.35
C LEU A 40 13.66 23.05 3.53
N GLU A 41 12.67 22.74 2.70
CA GLU A 41 12.00 21.44 2.68
C GLU A 41 12.66 20.46 1.70
N TYR A 42 12.68 19.20 2.12
CA TYR A 42 13.13 18.06 1.35
C TYR A 42 12.03 17.01 1.40
N ARG A 43 11.46 16.67 0.25
CA ARG A 43 10.32 15.76 0.13
C ARG A 43 10.76 14.50 -0.58
N VAL A 44 10.50 13.36 0.03
CA VAL A 44 10.80 12.05 -0.55
C VAL A 44 9.63 11.11 -0.36
N LYS A 45 9.32 10.30 -1.37
CA LYS A 45 8.37 9.20 -1.16
C LYS A 45 9.11 8.04 -0.53
N LEU A 46 8.43 7.31 0.33
CA LEU A 46 9.01 6.11 0.93
C LEU A 46 9.34 5.07 -0.15
N GLY A 47 8.43 4.87 -1.11
CA GLY A 47 8.61 3.96 -2.24
C GLY A 47 9.82 4.25 -3.14
N ASP A 48 10.36 5.47 -3.11
CA ASP A 48 11.61 5.81 -3.84
C ASP A 48 12.84 5.07 -3.25
N PHE A 49 12.75 4.63 -1.99
CA PHE A 49 13.81 3.92 -1.29
C PHE A 49 13.43 2.47 -0.98
N GLN A 50 12.20 2.25 -0.49
CA GLN A 50 11.74 0.93 -0.10
C GLN A 50 10.21 0.87 -0.09
N ASN A 51 9.63 -0.12 -0.77
CA ASN A 51 8.19 -0.37 -0.73
C ASN A 51 7.80 -1.03 0.61
N LEU A 52 6.73 -0.53 1.25
CA LEU A 52 6.10 -1.20 2.39
C LEU A 52 5.20 -2.32 1.88
N GLN A 53 5.43 -3.53 2.39
CA GLN A 53 4.54 -4.64 2.09
C GLN A 53 3.16 -4.39 2.72
N PRO A 54 2.07 -4.66 1.98
CA PRO A 54 0.74 -4.60 2.56
C PRO A 54 0.59 -5.66 3.67
N ALA A 55 -0.29 -5.40 4.64
CA ALA A 55 -0.56 -6.35 5.70
C ALA A 55 -1.07 -7.68 5.12
N ILE A 56 -0.46 -8.79 5.52
CA ILE A 56 -0.82 -10.12 5.02
C ILE A 56 -2.19 -10.46 5.60
N LYS A 57 -3.22 -10.53 4.75
CA LYS A 57 -4.53 -11.02 5.14
C LYS A 57 -4.50 -12.55 5.17
N PRO A 58 -4.66 -13.20 6.34
CA PRO A 58 -4.68 -14.66 6.39
C PRO A 58 -5.94 -15.20 5.73
N GLU A 59 -5.79 -16.01 4.68
CA GLU A 59 -6.89 -16.82 4.15
C GLU A 59 -7.07 -18.08 5.00
N VAL A 60 -8.07 -18.09 5.88
CA VAL A 60 -8.39 -19.27 6.69
C VAL A 60 -9.30 -20.23 5.93
N PHE A 61 -8.77 -21.40 5.58
CA PHE A 61 -9.48 -22.42 4.78
C PHE A 61 -10.33 -23.39 5.63
N LYS A 62 -10.93 -22.95 6.74
CA LYS A 62 -11.83 -23.79 7.56
C LYS A 62 -13.10 -23.06 7.97
N SER A 63 -14.20 -23.82 7.98
CA SER A 63 -15.60 -23.40 8.00
C SER A 63 -15.89 -22.00 8.60
N ARG A 64 -16.52 -21.15 7.78
CA ARG A 64 -17.08 -19.82 8.11
C ARG A 64 -18.06 -19.78 9.31
N LEU A 65 -18.25 -20.88 10.02
CA LEU A 65 -19.24 -21.07 11.08
C LEU A 65 -18.73 -20.74 12.49
N PHE A 66 -17.41 -20.62 12.70
CA PHE A 66 -16.82 -20.57 14.04
C PHE A 66 -15.77 -19.48 14.30
N TRP A 67 -15.57 -18.52 13.39
CA TRP A 67 -14.52 -17.51 13.58
C TRP A 67 -15.02 -16.08 13.40
N GLU A 68 -14.79 -15.27 14.43
CA GLU A 68 -14.65 -13.81 14.34
C GLU A 68 -13.37 -13.52 13.53
N ASP A 69 -13.37 -12.43 12.74
CA ASP A 69 -12.36 -12.13 11.71
C ASP A 69 -10.92 -12.56 12.07
N PRO A 70 -10.20 -13.26 11.17
CA PRO A 70 -8.81 -13.61 11.43
C PRO A 70 -7.97 -12.33 11.47
N GLU A 71 -7.51 -11.97 12.66
CA GLU A 71 -6.62 -10.83 12.85
C GLU A 71 -5.36 -11.00 11.98
N SER A 72 -5.08 -10.02 11.13
CA SER A 72 -3.84 -9.95 10.36
C SER A 72 -2.70 -9.61 11.32
N GLU A 73 -1.71 -10.49 11.41
CA GLU A 73 -0.52 -10.23 12.22
C GLU A 73 0.37 -9.19 11.52
N VAL A 74 0.69 -8.10 12.24
CA VAL A 74 1.51 -7.01 11.69
C VAL A 74 2.98 -7.42 11.71
N ILE A 75 3.59 -7.54 10.53
CA ILE A 75 5.02 -7.77 10.39
C ILE A 75 5.71 -6.40 10.20
N LEU A 76 6.55 -6.02 11.16
CA LEU A 76 7.35 -4.80 11.06
C LEU A 76 8.51 -4.98 10.08
N GLN A 77 8.69 -3.99 9.20
CA GLN A 77 9.80 -3.93 8.25
C GLN A 77 10.75 -2.81 8.64
N TYR A 78 12.05 -3.10 8.71
CA TYR A 78 13.05 -2.07 8.92
C TYR A 78 13.24 -1.24 7.65
N VAL A 79 13.15 0.08 7.78
CA VAL A 79 13.33 1.04 6.67
C VAL A 79 14.56 1.88 6.98
N TYR A 80 15.48 1.96 6.01
CA TYR A 80 16.64 2.85 6.09
C TYR A 80 16.59 3.89 4.97
N LEU A 81 16.65 5.17 5.35
CA LEU A 81 16.68 6.30 4.43
C LEU A 81 18.08 6.92 4.41
N PRO A 82 18.86 6.75 3.33
CA PRO A 82 20.18 7.35 3.19
C PRO A 82 20.04 8.87 3.00
N ILE A 83 20.26 9.62 4.10
CA ILE A 83 20.07 11.07 4.18
C ILE A 83 20.87 11.82 3.10
N ASP A 84 22.06 11.33 2.75
CA ASP A 84 22.95 11.90 1.73
C ASP A 84 22.36 11.87 0.31
N LYS A 85 21.42 10.96 0.05
CA LYS A 85 20.71 10.88 -1.24
C LYS A 85 19.50 11.82 -1.33
N ILE A 86 19.06 12.38 -0.20
CA ILE A 86 17.89 13.24 -0.15
C ILE A 86 18.25 14.66 -0.60
N LYS A 87 17.54 15.13 -1.63
CA LYS A 87 17.76 16.45 -2.23
C LYS A 87 16.49 17.27 -2.25
N SER A 88 16.65 18.58 -2.07
CA SER A 88 15.59 19.56 -2.29
C SER A 88 15.21 19.62 -3.78
N SER A 89 14.11 20.31 -4.09
CA SER A 89 13.70 20.59 -5.47
C SER A 89 14.76 21.35 -6.29
N ALA A 90 15.64 22.11 -5.62
CA ALA A 90 16.77 22.80 -6.24
C ALA A 90 18.05 21.95 -6.35
N GLY A 91 18.00 20.65 -6.02
CA GLY A 91 19.12 19.72 -6.12
C GLY A 91 20.15 19.80 -4.97
N LYS A 92 19.95 20.69 -3.99
CA LYS A 92 20.78 20.77 -2.78
C LYS A 92 20.55 19.54 -1.89
N ALA A 93 21.61 18.89 -1.42
CA ALA A 93 21.54 17.79 -0.46
C ALA A 93 21.26 18.30 0.97
N ILE A 94 20.57 17.51 1.78
CA ILE A 94 20.37 17.82 3.20
C ILE A 94 21.59 17.40 4.03
N SER A 95 21.91 18.17 5.06
CA SER A 95 22.90 17.77 6.07
C SER A 95 22.16 17.18 7.28
N ALA A 96 22.57 15.99 7.73
CA ALA A 96 21.93 15.31 8.86
C ALA A 96 21.88 16.18 10.13
N GLY A 97 22.96 16.91 10.42
CA GLY A 97 23.03 17.82 11.57
C GLY A 97 22.19 19.09 11.43
N ALA A 98 21.63 19.36 10.25
CA ALA A 98 20.76 20.50 10.01
C ALA A 98 19.27 20.12 10.02
N ILE A 99 18.92 18.84 10.20
CA ILE A 99 17.51 18.41 10.27
C ILE A 99 16.87 19.00 11.51
N ARG A 100 15.82 19.81 11.29
CA ARG A 100 15.04 20.45 12.34
C ARG A 100 13.73 19.71 12.61
N SER A 101 13.10 19.18 11.58
CA SER A 101 11.86 18.41 11.70
C SER A 101 11.78 17.30 10.67
N ILE A 102 11.06 16.24 11.05
CA ILE A 102 10.68 15.11 10.21
C ILE A 102 9.16 15.00 10.30
N CYS A 103 8.48 15.09 9.16
CA CYS A 103 7.03 14.99 9.07
C CYS A 103 6.65 13.82 8.16
N PHE A 104 5.74 12.98 8.64
CA PHE A 104 5.13 11.92 7.85
C PHE A 104 3.82 12.45 7.25
N VAL A 105 3.72 12.43 5.92
CA VAL A 105 2.58 12.98 5.17
C VAL A 105 1.90 11.83 4.44
N PHE A 106 0.77 11.37 4.98
CA PHE A 106 -0.03 10.28 4.41
C PHE A 106 -0.87 10.78 3.23
N ASP A 107 -0.27 10.79 2.04
CA ASP A 107 -0.82 11.40 0.82
C ASP A 107 -1.04 10.43 -0.35
N ALA A 108 -0.67 9.15 -0.21
CA ALA A 108 -0.87 8.16 -1.28
C ALA A 108 -2.27 7.53 -1.23
N GLU A 109 -2.68 6.99 -0.09
CA GLU A 109 -3.92 6.24 0.07
C GLU A 109 -5.02 7.06 0.76
N LYS A 110 -6.29 6.73 0.48
CA LYS A 110 -7.44 7.39 1.11
C LYS A 110 -7.57 7.07 2.60
N GLU A 111 -7.28 5.82 2.97
CA GLU A 111 -7.37 5.32 4.33
C GLU A 111 -6.37 4.17 4.54
N GLY A 112 -5.93 3.98 5.78
CA GLY A 112 -4.97 2.95 6.14
C GLY A 112 -4.49 3.09 7.58
N THR A 113 -3.78 2.07 8.06
CA THR A 113 -3.11 2.11 9.36
C THR A 113 -1.63 1.85 9.15
N LEU A 114 -0.78 2.67 9.77
CA LEU A 114 0.66 2.52 9.76
C LEU A 114 1.16 2.35 11.18
N LEU A 115 1.98 1.32 11.42
CA LEU A 115 2.68 1.12 12.68
C LEU A 115 4.14 1.57 12.51
N LEU A 116 4.57 2.53 13.31
CA LEU A 116 5.95 3.02 13.33
C LEU A 116 6.58 2.67 14.67
N ASP A 117 7.74 2.02 14.63
CA ASP A 117 8.55 1.72 15.80
C ASP A 117 10.03 2.03 15.52
N GLN A 118 10.78 2.32 16.59
CA GLN A 118 12.24 2.53 16.57
C GLN A 118 12.72 3.58 15.55
N LEU A 119 12.07 4.74 15.55
CA LEU A 119 12.52 5.89 14.77
C LEU A 119 13.81 6.47 15.34
N GLY A 120 14.85 6.57 14.51
CA GLY A 120 16.12 7.15 14.93
C GLY A 120 17.11 7.32 13.78
N PHE A 121 18.27 7.90 14.11
CA PHE A 121 19.40 8.00 13.21
C PHE A 121 20.32 6.79 13.40
N ALA A 122 20.62 6.08 12.30
CA ALA A 122 21.66 5.07 12.26
C ALA A 122 22.98 5.67 11.75
N ARG A 123 24.11 5.06 12.13
CA ARG A 123 25.46 5.45 11.69
C ARG A 123 25.88 4.65 10.46
#